data_AF-A0A3E0IT71-F1
#
_entry.id   AF-A0A3E0IT71-F1
#
_cell.length_a   1.000
_cell.length_b   1.000
_cell.length_c   1.000
_cell.angle_alpha   90.00
_cell.angle_beta   90.00
_cell.angle_gamma   90.00
#
_symmetry.space_group_name_H-M   'P 1'
#
loop_
_entity.id
_entity.type
_entity.pdbx_description
1 polymer ?
#
loop_
_entity_poly.entity_id
_entity_poly.type
_entity_poly.pdbx_seq_one_letter_code
_entity_poly.pdbx_strand_id
1 'polypeptide(L)' 'MILSDRDIHQFLKQGLLKIEPCIEEHIEPASVDLTLGCHYLKPQPSKSG' A
#
# COMPACT_ATOMS: atom_id res chain seq x y z
N MET A 1 5.58 -15.74 8.39
CA MET A 1 6.83 -15.10 7.96
C MET A 1 6.48 -13.76 7.33
N ILE A 2 7.33 -12.76 7.51
CA ILE A 2 7.23 -11.48 6.82
C ILE A 2 8.11 -11.55 5.56
N LEU A 3 7.67 -10.92 4.47
CA LEU A 3 8.45 -10.85 3.24
C LEU A 3 9.62 -9.87 3.42
N SER A 4 10.81 -10.26 2.98
CA SER A 4 11.95 -9.34 2.93
C SER A 4 11.81 -8.35 1.77
N ASP A 5 12.60 -7.28 1.77
CA ASP A 5 12.82 -6.37 0.64
C ASP A 5 12.99 -7.14 -0.69
N ARG A 6 13.85 -8.17 -0.68
CA ARG A 6 14.13 -9.00 -1.87
C ARG A 6 12.90 -9.73 -2.37
N ASP A 7 12.12 -10.30 -1.46
CA ASP A 7 10.88 -11.00 -1.81
C ASP A 7 9.83 -10.02 -2.34
N ILE A 8 9.73 -8.83 -1.73
CA ILE A 8 8.84 -7.75 -2.17
C ILE A 8 9.16 -7.35 -3.61
N HIS A 9 10.44 -7.07 -3.94
CA HIS A 9 10.84 -6.76 -5.32
C HIS A 9 10.53 -7.90 -6.29
N GLN A 10 10.80 -9.15 -5.89
CA GLN A 10 10.51 -10.31 -6.72
C GLN A 10 9.01 -10.41 -7.01
N PHE A 11 8.16 -10.19 -6.01
CA PHE A 11 6.71 -10.31 -6.14
C PHE A 11 6.13 -9.18 -7.00
N LEU A 12 6.65 -7.96 -6.86
CA LEU A 12 6.31 -6.83 -7.74
C LEU A 12 6.69 -7.15 -9.19
N LYS A 13 7.90 -7.66 -9.42
CA LYS A 13 8.39 -8.02 -10.77
C LYS A 13 7.60 -9.17 -11.40
N GLN A 14 7.18 -10.14 -10.60
CA GLN A 14 6.37 -11.28 -11.06
C GLN A 14 4.89 -10.93 -11.23
N GLY A 15 4.45 -9.74 -10.82
CA GLY A 15 3.05 -9.33 -10.84
C GLY A 15 2.17 -10.05 -9.80
N LEU A 16 2.79 -10.71 -8.82
CA LEU A 16 2.11 -11.33 -7.68
C LEU A 16 1.67 -10.29 -6.64
N LEU A 17 2.37 -9.15 -6.61
CA LEU A 17 2.05 -7.97 -5.83
C LEU A 17 1.98 -6.77 -6.78
N LYS A 18 1.01 -5.88 -6.56
CA LYS A 18 0.85 -4.66 -7.35
C LYS A 18 0.69 -3.45 -6.43
N ILE A 19 1.60 -2.50 -6.54
CA ILE A 19 1.57 -1.20 -5.85
C ILE A 19 1.78 -0.14 -6.93
N GLU A 20 0.86 0.82 -7.07
CA GLU A 20 0.94 1.87 -8.09
C GLU A 20 0.47 3.23 -7.53
N PRO A 21 1.30 4.29 -7.60
CA PRO A 21 2.71 4.27 -8.02
C PRO A 21 3.60 3.54 -7.00
N CYS A 22 4.62 2.82 -7.48
CA CYS A 22 5.65 2.21 -6.63
C CYS A 22 6.90 3.09 -6.65
N ILE A 23 7.38 3.50 -5.48
CA ILE A 23 8.60 4.30 -5.29
C ILE A 23 9.61 3.39 -4.60
N GLU A 24 10.77 3.20 -5.21
CA GLU A 24 11.79 2.24 -4.74
C GLU A 24 12.32 2.62 -3.35
N GLU A 25 12.47 3.93 -3.10
CA GLU A 25 12.97 4.49 -1.85
C GLU A 25 12.03 4.24 -0.66
N HIS A 26 10.81 3.78 -0.89
CA HIS A 26 9.85 3.43 0.16
C HIS A 26 9.87 1.93 0.49
N ILE A 27 10.69 1.13 -0.19
CA ILE A 27 10.85 -0.29 0.11
C ILE A 27 11.87 -0.42 1.24
N GLU A 28 11.38 -0.91 2.36
CA GLU A 28 12.12 -1.12 3.60
C GLU A 28 12.50 -2.61 3.75
N PRO A 29 13.38 -2.99 4.69
CA PRO A 29 13.89 -4.36 4.80
C PRO A 29 12.83 -5.47 4.89
N ALA A 30 11.62 -5.15 5.34
CA ALA A 30 10.51 -6.08 5.45
C ALA A 30 9.13 -5.39 5.38
N SER A 31 9.05 -4.22 4.74
CA SER A 31 7.82 -3.42 4.61
C SER A 31 7.90 -2.49 3.40
N VAL A 32 6.78 -1.85 3.07
CA VAL A 32 6.73 -0.79 2.05
C VAL A 32 5.94 0.38 2.64
N ASP A 33 6.56 1.55 2.67
CA ASP A 33 5.92 2.77 3.17
C ASP A 33 4.94 3.35 2.13
N LEU A 34 3.75 3.71 2.62
CA LEU A 34 2.70 4.32 1.81
C LEU A 34 2.48 5.79 2.20
N THR A 35 1.93 6.57 1.28
CA THR A 35 1.59 7.97 1.52
C THR A 35 0.09 8.15 1.79
N LEU A 36 -0.23 9.16 2.60
CA LEU A 36 -1.61 9.53 2.88
C LEU A 36 -2.22 10.24 1.65
N GLY A 37 -3.34 9.71 1.15
CA GLY A 37 -4.07 10.34 0.06
C GLY A 37 -4.76 11.65 0.45
N CYS A 38 -5.21 12.41 -0.55
CA CYS A 38 -5.92 13.67 -0.34
C CYS A 38 -7.45 13.52 -0.21
N HIS A 39 -7.98 12.30 -0.31
CA HIS A 39 -9.41 12.01 -0.23
C HIS A 39 -9.80 11.48 1.15
N TYR A 40 -10.86 12.05 1.73
CA TYR A 40 -11.33 11.73 3.07
C TYR A 40 -12.84 11.55 3.09
N LEU A 41 -13.32 10.52 3.80
CA LEU A 41 -14.74 10.32 4.06
C LEU A 41 -15.13 10.95 5.39
N LYS A 42 -16.33 11.51 5.45
CA LYS A 42 -16.94 12.02 6.68
C LYS A 42 -18.16 11.17 7.04
N PRO A 43 -18.42 10.92 8.33
CA PRO A 43 -19.64 10.24 8.75
C PRO A 43 -20.88 10.94 8.19
N GLN A 44 -21.80 10.18 7.61
CA GLN A 44 -23.11 10.71 7.24
C GLN A 44 -24.09 10.51 8.38
N PRO A 45 -24.91 11.52 8.73
CA PRO A 45 -26.00 11.32 9.67
C PRO A 45 -26.98 10.29 9.10
N SER A 46 -27.53 9.41 9.96
CA SER A 46 -28.56 8.45 9.53
C SER A 46 -29.77 9.22 9.00
N LYS A 47 -30.29 8.80 7.84
CA LYS A 47 -31.58 9.30 7.36
C LYS A 47 -32.65 8.83 8.34
N SER A 48 -33.10 9.71 9.22
CA SER A 48 -34.33 9.51 9.98
C SER A 48 -35.47 9.38 8.98
N GLY A 49 -36.10 8.20 8.95
CA GLY A 49 -37.32 7.94 8.19
C GLY A 49 -38.55 8.55 8.85
#